data_AF-A0A935U975-F1
#
_entry.id   AF-A0A935U975-F1
#
_cell.length_a   1.000
_cell.length_b   1.000
_cell.length_c   1.000
_cell.angle_alpha   90.00
_cell.angle_beta   90.00
_cell.angle_gamma   90.00
#
_symmetry.space_group_name_H-M   'P 1'
#
loop_
_entity.id
_entity.type
_entity.pdbx_description
1 polymer ?
#
loop_
_entity_poly.entity_id
_entity_poly.type
_entity_poly.pdbx_seq_one_letter_code
_entity_poly.pdbx_strand_id
1 'polypeptide(L)' 'MATRIDFSALSIQERLDLIEELCDSVDQHDVPPPSPELLAELERRAIEAEQHPQGGKPWHEVRDALRKRLE' A
#
# COMPACT_ATOMS: atom_id res chain seq x y z
N MET A 1 19.00 8.57 -14.97
CA MET A 1 19.55 7.54 -14.06
C MET A 1 18.89 7.73 -12.71
N ALA A 2 18.32 6.68 -12.11
CA ALA A 2 17.74 6.80 -10.78
C ALA A 2 18.87 6.90 -9.75
N THR A 3 18.97 8.04 -9.07
CA THR A 3 19.87 8.20 -7.92
C THR A 3 19.32 7.35 -6.79
N ARG A 4 20.12 6.41 -6.28
CA ARG A 4 19.79 5.71 -5.04
C ARG A 4 20.19 6.58 -3.86
N ILE A 5 19.21 6.89 -3.01
CA ILE A 5 19.46 7.47 -1.69
C ILE A 5 19.98 6.33 -0.81
N ASP A 6 21.15 6.51 -0.20
CA ASP A 6 21.64 5.60 0.83
C ASP A 6 21.06 6.01 2.19
N PHE A 7 20.30 5.11 2.81
CA PHE A 7 19.67 5.28 4.12
C PHE A 7 20.12 4.20 5.10
N SER A 8 21.22 3.49 4.82
CA SER A 8 21.66 2.38 5.67
C SER A 8 22.03 2.82 7.09
N ALA A 9 22.39 4.10 7.27
CA ALA A 9 22.71 4.70 8.56
C ALA A 9 21.47 4.95 9.46
N LEU A 10 20.27 4.96 8.88
CA LEU A 10 19.03 5.16 9.63
C LEU A 10 18.63 3.89 10.39
N SER A 11 18.21 4.08 11.64
CA SER A 11 17.48 3.08 12.42
C SER A 11 16.14 2.73 11.77
N ILE A 12 15.48 1.69 12.26
CA ILE A 12 14.16 1.29 11.74
C ILE A 12 13.13 2.42 11.91
N GLN A 13 13.14 3.12 13.04
CA GLN A 13 12.20 4.20 13.29
C GLN A 13 12.44 5.37 12.33
N GLU A 14 13.69 5.82 12.18
CA GLU A 14 14.03 6.91 11.25
C GLU A 14 13.70 6.57 9.79
N ARG A 15 13.71 5.28 9.42
CA ARG A 15 13.25 4.84 8.10
C ARG A 15 11.75 4.95 7.94
N LEU A 16 10.97 4.66 8.98
CA LEU A 16 9.52 4.84 8.96
C LEU A 16 9.17 6.32 8.87
N ASP A 17 9.86 7.16 9.66
CA ASP A 17 9.67 8.61 9.64
C ASP A 17 10.02 9.17 8.25
N LEU A 18 11.12 8.73 7.65
CA LEU A 18 11.48 9.11 6.28
C LEU A 18 10.42 8.67 5.25
N ILE A 19 9.82 7.48 5.41
CA ILE A 19 8.73 7.03 4.52
C ILE A 19 7.54 7.99 4.63
N GLU A 20 7.17 8.38 5.84
CA GLU A 20 6.08 9.33 6.10
C GLU A 20 6.39 10.70 5.48
N GLU A 21 7.56 11.27 5.76
CA GLU A 21 7.99 12.57 5.19
C GLU A 21 8.01 12.55 3.66
N LEU A 22 8.49 11.45 3.05
CA LEU A 22 8.48 11.31 1.60
C LEU A 22 7.06 11.25 1.05
N CYS A 23 6.15 10.53 1.72
CA CYS A 23 4.74 10.51 1.31
C CYS A 23 4.12 11.90 1.40
N ASP A 24 4.35 12.62 2.50
CA ASP A 24 3.83 13.97 2.73
C ASP A 24 4.41 15.01 1.76
N SER A 25 5.61 14.77 1.24
CA SER A 25 6.25 15.66 0.27
C SER A 25 5.64 15.61 -1.12
N VAL A 26 4.79 14.61 -1.43
CA VAL A 26 4.12 14.49 -2.72
C VAL A 26 2.93 15.43 -2.76
N ASP A 27 2.97 16.44 -3.64
CA ASP A 27 1.80 17.28 -3.91
C ASP A 27 0.69 16.44 -4.54
N GLN A 28 -0.52 16.51 -4.00
CA GLN A 28 -1.68 15.78 -4.51
C GLN A 28 -2.02 16.16 -5.96
N HIS A 29 -1.64 17.36 -6.42
CA HIS A 29 -1.81 17.78 -7.81
C HIS A 29 -0.85 17.08 -8.78
N ASP A 30 0.30 16.59 -8.28
CA ASP A 30 1.28 15.84 -9.07
C ASP A 30 0.95 14.34 -9.14
N VAL A 31 0.00 13.87 -8.32
CA VAL A 31 -0.48 12.49 -8.35
C VAL A 31 -1.41 12.33 -9.56
N PRO A 32 -1.08 11.43 -10.52
CA PRO A 32 -1.96 11.19 -11.64
C PRO A 32 -3.30 10.64 -11.13
N PRO A 33 -4.44 11.12 -11.67
CA PRO A 33 -5.74 10.60 -11.26
C PRO A 33 -5.81 9.10 -11.59
N PRO A 34 -6.48 8.30 -10.74
CA PRO A 34 -6.73 6.90 -11.06
C PRO A 34 -7.53 6.78 -12.36
N SER A 35 -7.30 5.70 -13.12
CA SER A 35 -8.09 5.47 -14.33
C SER A 35 -9.56 5.25 -13.98
N PRO A 36 -10.50 5.51 -14.90
CA PRO A 36 -11.92 5.25 -14.67
C PRO A 36 -12.20 3.80 -14.25
N GLU A 37 -11.46 2.85 -14.81
CA GLU A 37 -11.58 1.42 -14.49
C GLU A 37 -11.11 1.12 -13.07
N LEU A 38 -10.02 1.76 -12.64
CA LEU A 38 -9.53 1.61 -11.26
C LEU A 38 -10.52 2.23 -10.26
N LEU A 39 -11.08 3.40 -10.57
CA LEU A 39 -12.12 4.02 -9.75
C LEU A 39 -13.35 3.13 -9.60
N ALA A 40 -13.85 2.57 -10.70
CA ALA A 40 -15.01 1.67 -10.68
C ALA A 40 -14.73 0.40 -9.84
N GLU A 41 -13.53 -0.16 -9.93
CA GLU A 41 -13.14 -1.32 -9.12
C GLU A 41 -13.01 -0.98 -7.64
N LEU A 42 -12.45 0.18 -7.30
CA LEU A 42 -12.36 0.65 -5.91
C LEU A 42 -13.75 0.88 -5.31
N GLU A 43 -14.66 1.50 -6.06
CA GLU A 43 -16.05 1.71 -5.64
C GLU A 43 -16.77 0.37 -5.42
N ARG A 44 -16.64 -0.58 -6.36
CA ARG A 44 -17.20 -1.94 -6.21
C ARG A 44 -16.71 -2.61 -4.92
N ARG A 45 -15.39 -2.55 -4.64
CA ARG A 45 -14.81 -3.14 -3.43
C ARG A 45 -15.24 -2.44 -2.15
N ALA A 46 -15.39 -1.12 -2.17
CA ALA A 46 -15.88 -0.36 -1.03
C ALA A 46 -17.31 -0.81 -0.66
N ILE A 47 -18.20 -0.91 -1.65
CA ILE A 47 -19.57 -1.40 -1.47
C ILE A 47 -19.57 -2.82 -0.91
N GLU A 48 -18.75 -3.73 -1.45
CA GLU A 48 -18.64 -5.10 -0.94
C GLU A 48 -18.16 -5.15 0.51
N ALA A 49 -17.18 -4.33 0.87
CA ALA A 49 -16.65 -4.26 2.23
C ALA A 49 -17.68 -3.71 3.23
N GLU A 50 -18.47 -2.71 2.83
CA GLU A 50 -19.56 -2.16 3.64
C GLU A 50 -20.69 -3.19 3.86
N GLN A 51 -21.04 -3.95 2.82
CA GLN A 51 -22.07 -5.00 2.91
C GLN A 51 -21.59 -6.22 3.71
N HIS A 52 -20.29 -6.50 3.70
CA HIS A 52 -19.68 -7.66 4.33
C HIS A 52 -18.43 -7.29 5.16
N PRO A 53 -18.59 -6.58 6.29
CA PRO A 53 -17.46 -6.08 7.08
C PRO A 53 -16.59 -7.20 7.69
N GLN A 54 -17.13 -8.41 7.83
CA GLN A 54 -16.40 -9.60 8.30
C GLN A 54 -15.93 -10.50 7.15
N GLY A 55 -16.06 -10.06 5.89
CA GLY A 55 -15.65 -10.81 4.70
C GLY A 55 -14.13 -10.82 4.46
N GLY A 56 -13.38 -10.04 5.22
CA GLY A 56 -11.92 -10.05 5.20
C GLY A 56 -11.33 -11.35 5.75
N LYS A 57 -10.11 -11.69 5.32
CA LYS A 57 -9.34 -12.80 5.88
C LYS A 57 -8.32 -12.29 6.89
N PRO A 58 -8.12 -12.99 8.02
CA PRO A 58 -7.01 -12.68 8.92
C PRO A 58 -5.67 -12.70 8.18
N TRP A 59 -4.82 -11.72 8.48
CA TRP A 59 -3.52 -11.57 7.80
C TRP A 59 -2.66 -12.84 7.84
N HIS A 60 -2.64 -13.54 8.99
CA HIS A 60 -1.84 -14.74 9.14
C HIS A 60 -2.25 -15.84 8.14
N GLU A 61 -3.55 -16.00 7.85
CA GLU A 61 -4.03 -16.98 6.86
C GLU A 61 -3.55 -16.63 5.45
N VAL A 62 -3.63 -15.35 5.07
CA VAL A 62 -3.18 -14.86 3.76
C VAL A 62 -1.67 -15.05 3.62
N ARG A 63 -0.90 -14.65 4.63
CA ARG A 63 0.56 -14.80 4.67
C ARG A 63 0.98 -16.26 4.55
N ASP A 64 0.33 -17.16 5.29
CA ASP A 64 0.67 -18.58 5.29
C ASP A 64 0.32 -19.25 3.94
N ALA A 65 -0.79 -18.84 3.31
CA ALA A 65 -1.15 -19.28 1.96
C ALA A 65 -0.16 -18.78 0.89
N LEU A 66 0.34 -17.54 1.01
CA LEU A 66 1.33 -16.98 0.09
C LEU A 66 2.68 -17.69 0.21
N ARG A 67 3.13 -18.01 1.44
CA ARG A 67 4.39 -18.73 1.66
C ARG A 67 4.40 -20.09 0.97
N LYS A 68 3.32 -20.87 1.12
CA LYS A 68 3.16 -22.17 0.46
C LYS A 68 3.19 -22.12 -1.08
N ARG A 69 2.89 -20.96 -1.68
CA ARG A 69 2.91 -20.76 -3.15
C ARG A 69 4.29 -20.39 -3.68
N LEU A 70 5.19 -19.94 -2.80
CA LEU A 70 6.53 -19.48 -3.13
C LEU A 70 7.61 -20.53 -2.81
N GLU A 71 7.22 -21.66 -2.23
CA GLU A 71 8.00 -22.89 -2.05
C GLU A 71 7.89 -23.78 -3.30
#